data_AF-A0A7C2V6K0-F1
#
_entry.id   AF-A0A7C2V6K0-F1
#
_cell.length_a   1.000
_cell.length_b   1.000
_cell.length_c   1.000
_cell.angle_alpha   90.00
_cell.angle_beta   90.00
_cell.angle_gamma   90.00
#
_symmetry.space_group_name_H-M   'P 1'
#
loop_
_entity.id
_entity.type
_entity.pdbx_description
1 polymer ?
#
loop_
_entity_poly.entity_id
_entity_poly.type
_entity_poly.pdbx_seq_one_letter_code
_entity_poly.pdbx_strand_id
1 'polypeptide(L)'
;MVNRRRGVLIVGLAVVAAVASIVLADVIFVYEGTIYAYNIRSPLIFDSGPNAPPASSAAASYVSFSQTGTGFTVNLAITNALAIYYYEVGQLTVTVNGFLYVNGAPTITDNAGINTLYIYITPTSNPSSPVCTITLTYSSGSWTPIYSGSSSTNNGCSLSAGTYYINIEVVPNTPLPASSVLSIGGASLYESITVNFGYNVVSNMPVTVPS
;
A
#
# COMPACT_ATOMS: atom_id res chain seq x y z
N MET A 1 28.30 58.94 -29.60
CA MET A 1 26.82 58.81 -29.71
C MET A 1 26.52 57.42 -30.26
N VAL A 2 25.71 56.53 -29.71
CA VAL A 2 24.87 56.44 -28.50
C VAL A 2 24.78 54.94 -28.16
N ASN A 3 24.77 54.66 -26.86
CA ASN A 3 24.57 53.38 -26.18
C ASN A 3 23.07 52.96 -26.25
N ARG A 4 22.73 51.67 -26.40
CA ARG A 4 21.52 51.11 -25.73
C ARG A 4 21.49 49.58 -25.63
N ARG A 5 21.62 49.12 -24.38
CA ARG A 5 21.29 47.79 -23.85
C ARG A 5 19.79 47.48 -23.93
N ARG A 6 19.43 46.20 -24.13
CA ARG A 6 18.42 45.37 -23.42
C ARG A 6 18.72 43.90 -23.81
N GLY A 7 18.96 42.89 -22.99
CA GLY A 7 18.68 42.68 -21.57
C GLY A 7 17.36 41.93 -21.38
N VAL A 8 17.38 40.58 -21.39
CA VAL A 8 16.59 39.74 -20.46
C VAL A 8 17.43 38.50 -20.11
N LEU A 9 17.72 38.41 -18.82
CA LEU A 9 18.27 37.31 -18.05
C LEU A 9 17.06 36.58 -17.43
N ILE A 10 17.18 35.28 -17.09
CA ILE A 10 16.66 34.60 -15.87
C ILE A 10 16.31 33.13 -16.17
N VAL A 11 17.14 32.19 -15.68
CA VAL A 11 16.88 31.23 -14.56
C VAL A 11 15.81 30.18 -14.91
N GLY A 12 16.01 28.87 -14.85
CA GLY A 12 17.07 28.02 -14.31
C GLY A 12 16.46 26.64 -14.09
N LEU A 13 17.24 25.57 -14.30
CA LEU A 13 17.12 24.35 -13.49
C LEU A 13 18.43 23.57 -13.64
N ALA A 14 19.36 23.88 -12.74
CA ALA A 14 20.39 22.94 -12.36
C ALA A 14 19.73 21.91 -11.42
N VAL A 15 19.74 20.64 -11.81
CA VAL A 15 19.77 19.50 -10.87
C VAL A 15 20.87 18.60 -11.41
N VAL A 16 22.11 18.92 -11.08
CA VAL A 16 22.87 18.28 -9.98
C VAL A 16 23.23 16.84 -10.34
N ALA A 17 24.43 16.72 -10.93
CA ALA A 17 25.42 15.68 -10.75
C ALA A 17 25.01 14.40 -10.00
N ALA A 18 24.95 13.29 -10.73
CA ALA A 18 25.45 12.02 -10.23
C ALA A 18 26.78 11.74 -10.96
N VAL A 19 27.87 12.30 -10.42
CA VAL A 19 29.23 11.89 -10.77
C VAL A 19 29.41 10.50 -10.19
N ALA A 20 29.05 9.47 -10.96
CA ALA A 20 29.63 8.15 -10.76
C ALA A 20 31.06 8.23 -11.30
N SER A 21 32.03 8.27 -10.40
CA SER A 21 33.45 8.12 -10.71
C SER A 21 33.66 6.80 -11.44
N ILE A 22 33.71 6.83 -12.78
CA ILE A 22 34.17 5.70 -13.57
C ILE A 22 35.69 5.64 -13.38
N VAL A 23 36.12 4.67 -12.59
CA VAL A 23 37.50 4.24 -12.49
C VAL A 23 37.98 3.87 -13.90
N LEU A 24 39.06 4.51 -14.34
CA LEU A 24 39.82 4.36 -15.60
C LEU A 24 39.45 3.12 -16.43
N ALA A 25 38.61 3.30 -17.44
CA ALA A 25 38.46 2.37 -18.55
C ALA A 25 39.19 2.92 -19.77
N ASP A 26 40.26 2.23 -20.20
CA ASP A 26 40.84 2.44 -21.52
C ASP A 26 39.81 1.98 -22.57
N VAL A 27 39.26 2.96 -23.30
CA VAL A 27 38.26 2.83 -24.37
C VAL A 27 36.83 2.52 -23.89
N ILE A 28 36.01 3.56 -23.79
CA ILE A 28 34.56 3.47 -23.60
C ILE A 28 33.89 3.54 -24.98
N PHE A 29 33.30 2.43 -25.43
CA PHE A 29 32.34 2.45 -26.53
C PHE A 29 30.96 2.80 -25.97
N VAL A 30 30.46 3.96 -26.35
CA VAL A 30 29.11 4.42 -25.98
C VAL A 30 28.13 3.91 -27.04
N TYR A 31 27.17 3.10 -26.63
CA TYR A 31 26.06 2.66 -27.48
C TYR A 31 24.82 3.50 -27.18
N GLU A 32 24.12 3.95 -28.22
CA GLU A 32 22.84 4.63 -28.11
C GLU A 32 21.72 3.57 -27.95
N GLY A 33 21.05 3.57 -26.80
CA GLY A 33 19.87 2.74 -26.55
C GLY A 33 18.64 3.62 -26.38
N THR A 34 17.56 3.32 -27.12
CA THR A 34 16.27 4.01 -26.95
C THR A 34 15.39 3.22 -25.98
N ILE A 35 15.03 3.83 -24.84
CA ILE A 35 14.05 3.28 -23.89
C ILE A 35 12.71 3.95 -24.16
N TYR A 36 11.70 3.16 -24.54
CA TYR A 36 10.31 3.64 -24.65
C TYR A 36 9.58 3.38 -23.33
N ALA A 37 9.13 4.44 -22.67
CA ALA A 37 8.27 4.36 -21.48
C ALA A 37 6.83 4.76 -21.85
N TYR A 38 5.87 3.91 -21.54
CA TYR A 38 4.44 4.14 -21.80
C TYR A 38 3.69 4.37 -20.48
N ASN A 39 2.82 5.37 -20.43
CA ASN A 39 1.91 5.58 -19.30
C ASN A 39 0.72 4.62 -19.42
N ILE A 40 0.67 3.59 -18.58
CA ILE A 40 -0.44 2.64 -18.48
C ILE A 40 -1.20 2.86 -17.17
N ARG A 41 -2.48 2.47 -17.13
CA ARG A 41 -3.27 2.50 -15.88
C ARG A 41 -2.65 1.59 -14.83
N SER A 42 -2.83 1.93 -13.54
CA SER A 42 -2.43 1.06 -12.43
C SER A 42 -3.04 -0.34 -12.60
N PRO A 43 -2.26 -1.43 -12.46
CA PRO A 43 -2.77 -2.79 -12.61
C PRO A 43 -3.78 -3.17 -11.50
N LEU A 44 -3.72 -2.45 -10.37
CA LEU A 44 -4.64 -2.57 -9.25
C LEU A 44 -5.44 -1.27 -9.11
N ILE A 45 -6.76 -1.44 -8.98
CA ILE A 45 -7.68 -0.37 -8.63
C ILE A 45 -8.30 -0.74 -7.29
N PHE A 46 -8.16 0.13 -6.31
CA PHE A 46 -8.79 0.01 -5.01
C PHE A 46 -10.05 0.86 -5.02
N ASP A 47 -11.15 0.38 -4.46
CA ASP A 47 -12.41 1.12 -4.31
C ASP A 47 -12.99 0.87 -2.91
N SER A 48 -13.90 1.71 -2.45
CA SER A 48 -14.66 1.42 -1.23
C SER A 48 -15.52 0.17 -1.47
N GLY A 49 -15.43 -0.82 -0.58
CA GLY A 49 -16.35 -1.94 -0.64
C GLY A 49 -17.77 -1.54 -0.20
N PRO A 50 -18.77 -2.40 -0.41
CA PRO A 50 -20.17 -2.10 -0.13
C PRO A 50 -20.44 -1.74 1.33
N ASN A 51 -19.59 -2.17 2.26
CA ASN A 51 -19.79 -2.00 3.70
C ASN A 51 -19.01 -0.82 4.30
N ALA A 52 -18.26 -0.06 3.50
CA ALA A 52 -17.59 1.16 3.94
C ALA A 52 -18.18 2.41 3.26
N PRO A 53 -18.07 3.60 3.88
CA PRO A 53 -18.38 4.85 3.21
C PRO A 53 -17.56 5.03 1.91
N PRO A 54 -18.12 5.64 0.85
CA PRO A 54 -19.47 6.23 0.77
C PRO A 54 -20.60 5.24 0.46
N ALA A 55 -20.30 3.95 0.20
CA ALA A 55 -21.31 2.96 -0.20
C ALA A 55 -22.29 2.60 0.93
N SER A 56 -21.82 2.60 2.18
CA SER A 56 -22.66 2.38 3.37
C SER A 56 -22.36 3.40 4.47
N SER A 57 -23.40 4.05 4.98
CA SER A 57 -23.29 5.00 6.10
C SER A 57 -23.38 4.32 7.47
N ALA A 58 -23.87 3.08 7.55
CA ALA A 58 -24.10 2.39 8.83
C ALA A 58 -22.80 2.04 9.56
N ALA A 59 -21.73 1.72 8.81
CA ALA A 59 -20.42 1.41 9.37
C ALA A 59 -19.49 2.63 9.51
N ALA A 60 -19.94 3.82 9.06
CA ALA A 60 -19.11 5.03 8.98
C ALA A 60 -18.52 5.47 10.33
N SER A 61 -19.16 5.11 11.45
CA SER A 61 -18.64 5.39 12.79
C SER A 61 -17.42 4.54 13.16
N TYR A 62 -17.21 3.41 12.48
CA TYR A 62 -16.21 2.39 12.86
C TYR A 62 -15.17 2.12 11.78
N VAL A 63 -15.48 2.43 10.52
CA VAL A 63 -14.54 2.28 9.40
C VAL A 63 -14.78 3.35 8.34
N SER A 64 -13.69 3.81 7.73
CA SER A 64 -13.75 4.59 6.50
C SER A 64 -12.69 4.11 5.52
N PHE A 65 -13.02 4.09 4.23
CA PHE A 65 -12.10 3.76 3.16
C PHE A 65 -11.98 4.94 2.21
N SER A 66 -10.76 5.27 1.79
CA SER A 66 -10.52 6.27 0.75
C SER A 66 -9.38 5.86 -0.16
N GLN A 67 -9.56 6.04 -1.46
CA GLN A 67 -8.50 5.82 -2.43
C GLN A 67 -7.49 6.96 -2.41
N THR A 68 -6.25 6.62 -2.73
CA THR A 68 -5.21 7.58 -3.08
C THR A 68 -4.77 7.29 -4.51
N GLY A 69 -4.10 8.24 -5.18
CA GLY A 69 -3.66 8.06 -6.56
C GLY A 69 -2.75 6.84 -6.79
N THR A 70 -2.15 6.29 -5.73
CA THR A 70 -1.22 5.15 -5.76
C THR A 70 -1.60 4.00 -4.82
N GLY A 71 -2.73 4.10 -4.11
CA GLY A 71 -3.10 3.12 -3.08
C GLY A 71 -4.42 3.45 -2.38
N PHE A 72 -4.47 3.20 -1.08
CA PHE A 72 -5.67 3.45 -0.27
C PHE A 72 -5.32 3.76 1.18
N THR A 73 -6.28 4.36 1.88
CA THR A 73 -6.24 4.59 3.33
C THR A 73 -7.50 4.00 3.94
N VAL A 74 -7.33 3.26 5.03
CA VAL A 74 -8.44 2.76 5.85
C VAL A 74 -8.25 3.28 7.27
N ASN A 75 -9.29 3.91 7.80
CA ASN A 75 -9.34 4.23 9.23
C ASN A 75 -10.23 3.21 9.92
N LEU A 76 -9.76 2.65 11.04
CA LEU A 76 -10.40 1.56 11.77
C LEU A 76 -10.55 1.96 13.25
N ALA A 77 -11.72 1.69 13.83
CA ALA A 77 -11.95 1.87 15.26
C ALA A 77 -11.43 0.64 16.04
N ILE A 78 -10.37 0.80 16.84
CA ILE A 78 -9.89 -0.29 17.71
C ILE A 78 -10.40 -0.14 19.14
N THR A 79 -10.59 -1.26 19.83
CA THR A 79 -11.08 -1.33 21.21
C THR A 79 -10.40 -2.49 21.95
N ASN A 80 -10.70 -2.66 23.23
CA ASN A 80 -10.23 -3.81 24.03
C ASN A 80 -10.93 -5.14 23.70
N ALA A 81 -11.52 -5.27 22.50
CA ALA A 81 -12.07 -6.54 22.03
C ALA A 81 -10.96 -7.55 21.71
N LEU A 82 -11.28 -8.85 21.81
CA LEU A 82 -10.33 -9.93 21.49
C LEU A 82 -9.90 -9.91 20.01
N ALA A 83 -10.82 -9.57 19.11
CA ALA A 83 -10.60 -9.36 17.70
C ALA A 83 -11.69 -8.42 17.16
N ILE A 84 -11.37 -7.67 16.10
CA ILE A 84 -12.28 -6.73 15.46
C ILE A 84 -12.25 -7.01 13.96
N TYR A 85 -13.41 -7.39 13.41
CA TYR A 85 -13.56 -7.79 12.02
C TYR A 85 -14.27 -6.70 11.21
N TYR A 86 -13.70 -6.40 10.05
CA TYR A 86 -14.21 -5.46 9.09
C TYR A 86 -14.39 -6.13 7.73
N TYR A 87 -15.65 -6.33 7.34
CA TYR A 87 -16.02 -7.09 6.16
C TYR A 87 -16.23 -6.18 4.96
N GLU A 88 -15.67 -6.57 3.80
CA GLU A 88 -15.77 -5.91 2.50
C GLU A 88 -15.56 -4.39 2.61
N VAL A 89 -14.49 -3.99 3.32
CA VAL A 89 -14.15 -2.57 3.51
C VAL A 89 -13.58 -1.94 2.26
N GLY A 90 -12.88 -2.74 1.48
CA GLY A 90 -12.32 -2.34 0.20
C GLY A 90 -12.73 -3.32 -0.88
N GLN A 91 -12.65 -2.85 -2.12
CA GLN A 91 -12.75 -3.63 -3.33
C GLN A 91 -11.44 -3.49 -4.09
N LEU A 92 -10.91 -4.61 -4.58
CA LEU A 92 -9.69 -4.67 -5.37
C LEU A 92 -10.04 -5.23 -6.75
N THR A 93 -9.87 -4.42 -7.78
CA THR A 93 -9.97 -4.88 -9.17
C THR A 93 -8.58 -5.14 -9.72
N VAL A 94 -8.32 -6.40 -10.06
CA VAL A 94 -7.11 -6.87 -10.71
C VAL A 94 -7.36 -6.90 -12.21
N THR A 95 -6.68 -6.04 -12.95
CA THR A 95 -6.86 -5.93 -14.41
C THR A 95 -5.92 -6.83 -15.21
N VAL A 96 -4.81 -7.22 -14.60
CA VAL A 96 -3.78 -8.10 -15.17
C VAL A 96 -3.37 -9.10 -14.11
N ASN A 97 -3.28 -10.39 -14.48
CA ASN A 97 -2.74 -11.43 -13.61
C ASN A 97 -1.37 -11.02 -13.08
N GLY A 98 -1.08 -11.37 -11.83
CA GLY A 98 0.18 -10.98 -11.24
C GLY A 98 0.31 -11.43 -9.80
N PHE A 99 1.26 -10.82 -9.12
CA PHE A 99 1.71 -11.25 -7.81
C PHE A 99 1.80 -10.06 -6.86
N LEU A 100 0.91 -10.03 -5.87
CA LEU A 100 0.84 -9.01 -4.83
C LEU A 100 1.69 -9.41 -3.63
N TYR A 101 2.52 -8.51 -3.14
CA TYR A 101 3.36 -8.74 -1.96
C TYR A 101 3.56 -7.44 -1.20
N VAL A 102 3.99 -7.55 0.04
CA VAL A 102 4.43 -6.40 0.85
C VAL A 102 5.87 -6.06 0.45
N ASN A 103 6.07 -4.86 -0.06
CA ASN A 103 7.33 -4.32 -0.57
C ASN A 103 8.05 -3.53 0.53
N GLY A 104 8.84 -4.24 1.34
CA GLY A 104 9.55 -3.69 2.50
C GLY A 104 8.85 -3.96 3.84
N ALA A 105 9.45 -3.55 4.95
CA ALA A 105 8.82 -3.69 6.26
C ALA A 105 7.75 -2.60 6.46
N PRO A 106 6.51 -2.94 6.86
CA PRO A 106 5.53 -1.94 7.24
C PRO A 106 6.05 -1.04 8.36
N THR A 107 5.76 0.25 8.27
CA THR A 107 6.17 1.24 9.29
C THR A 107 5.03 1.52 10.26
N ILE A 108 5.38 1.87 11.49
CA ILE A 108 4.46 2.20 12.58
C ILE A 108 4.83 3.56 13.17
N THR A 109 3.83 4.32 13.62
CA THR A 109 4.04 5.51 14.47
C THR A 109 3.84 5.14 15.94
N ASP A 110 4.79 5.57 16.78
CA ASP A 110 4.97 5.54 18.26
C ASP A 110 4.18 4.57 19.19
N ASN A 111 2.97 4.10 18.87
CA ASN A 111 2.19 3.16 19.67
C ASN A 111 1.96 1.83 18.92
N ALA A 112 2.29 0.70 19.54
CA ALA A 112 1.93 -0.64 19.06
C ALA A 112 0.58 -1.09 19.65
N GLY A 113 -0.50 -0.43 19.27
CA GLY A 113 -1.87 -0.80 19.66
C GLY A 113 -2.38 -2.05 18.96
N ILE A 114 -1.91 -2.33 17.76
CA ILE A 114 -2.26 -3.54 17.00
C ILE A 114 -1.17 -4.60 17.21
N ASN A 115 -1.57 -5.80 17.62
CA ASN A 115 -0.68 -6.94 17.77
C ASN A 115 -0.49 -7.65 16.43
N THR A 116 -1.61 -8.02 15.81
CA THR A 116 -1.66 -8.75 14.55
C THR A 116 -2.74 -8.12 13.67
N LEU A 117 -2.40 -7.90 12.41
CA LEU A 117 -3.30 -7.38 11.39
C LEU A 117 -3.43 -8.41 10.27
N TYR A 118 -4.65 -8.87 10.01
CA TYR A 118 -4.94 -9.74 8.89
C TYR A 118 -5.63 -8.96 7.79
N ILE A 119 -5.15 -9.13 6.56
CA ILE A 119 -5.75 -8.60 5.34
C ILE A 119 -6.16 -9.79 4.48
N TYR A 120 -7.46 -10.00 4.34
CA TYR A 120 -8.03 -11.07 3.54
C TYR A 120 -8.44 -10.56 2.17
N ILE A 121 -7.96 -11.23 1.13
CA ILE A 121 -8.34 -10.99 -0.26
C ILE A 121 -9.28 -12.12 -0.66
N THR A 122 -10.55 -11.79 -0.86
CA THR A 122 -11.62 -12.76 -1.14
C THR A 122 -12.24 -12.47 -2.51
N PRO A 123 -12.51 -13.46 -3.36
CA PRO A 123 -13.24 -13.21 -4.60
C PRO A 123 -14.64 -12.70 -4.30
N THR A 124 -15.12 -11.69 -5.03
CA THR A 124 -16.49 -11.18 -4.87
C THR A 124 -17.57 -12.25 -5.12
N SER A 125 -17.26 -13.28 -5.91
CA SER A 125 -18.14 -14.43 -6.17
C SER A 125 -18.21 -15.44 -5.03
N ASN A 126 -17.25 -15.42 -4.09
CA ASN A 126 -17.23 -16.27 -2.91
C ASN A 126 -16.50 -15.55 -1.75
N PRO A 127 -17.13 -14.56 -1.14
CA PRO A 127 -16.47 -13.63 -0.23
C PRO A 127 -16.17 -14.24 1.16
N SER A 128 -16.57 -15.49 1.40
CA SER A 128 -16.28 -16.25 2.62
C SER A 128 -14.99 -17.08 2.54
N SER A 129 -14.40 -17.22 1.35
CA SER A 129 -13.22 -18.07 1.13
C SER A 129 -12.05 -17.24 0.60
N PRO A 130 -11.15 -16.75 1.47
CA PRO A 130 -10.00 -15.94 1.03
C PRO A 130 -9.08 -16.75 0.13
N VAL A 131 -8.73 -16.17 -1.02
CA VAL A 131 -7.71 -16.73 -1.91
C VAL A 131 -6.32 -16.42 -1.41
N CYS A 132 -6.15 -15.29 -0.73
CA CYS A 132 -4.93 -14.93 -0.03
C CYS A 132 -5.23 -14.19 1.27
N THR A 133 -4.44 -14.49 2.29
CA THR A 133 -4.41 -13.79 3.57
C THR A 133 -2.99 -13.29 3.79
N ILE A 134 -2.86 -11.98 4.01
CA ILE A 134 -1.62 -11.33 4.42
C ILE A 134 -1.73 -11.08 5.92
N THR A 135 -0.96 -11.81 6.71
CA THR A 135 -0.86 -11.62 8.15
C THR A 135 0.36 -10.78 8.44
N LEU A 136 0.17 -9.61 9.04
CA LEU A 136 1.24 -8.78 9.57
C LEU A 136 1.31 -9.04 11.08
N THR A 137 2.47 -9.44 11.58
CA THR A 137 2.73 -9.60 13.01
C THR A 137 3.79 -8.63 13.48
N TYR A 138 3.53 -7.92 14.57
CA TYR A 138 4.50 -7.00 15.17
C TYR A 138 5.39 -7.73 16.17
N SER A 139 6.70 -7.74 15.92
CA SER A 139 7.68 -8.31 16.84
C SER A 139 9.01 -7.60 16.73
N SER A 140 9.72 -7.42 17.85
CA SER A 140 11.08 -6.83 17.88
C SER A 140 11.21 -5.47 17.15
N GLY A 141 10.16 -4.64 17.18
CA GLY A 141 10.17 -3.32 16.55
C GLY A 141 9.87 -3.31 15.05
N SER A 142 9.50 -4.44 14.45
CA SER A 142 9.21 -4.55 13.01
C SER A 142 7.95 -5.38 12.74
N TRP A 143 7.24 -5.04 11.67
CA TRP A 143 6.15 -5.83 11.13
C TRP A 143 6.68 -6.85 10.12
N THR A 144 6.31 -8.12 10.28
CA THR A 144 6.67 -9.18 9.34
C THR A 144 5.43 -9.69 8.62
N PRO A 145 5.41 -9.73 7.28
CA PRO A 145 4.32 -10.32 6.51
C PRO A 145 4.47 -11.84 6.39
N ILE A 146 3.37 -12.55 6.61
CA ILE A 146 3.20 -13.98 6.38
C ILE A 146 2.02 -14.16 5.44
N TYR A 147 2.13 -15.05 4.47
CA TYR A 147 1.10 -15.27 3.46
C TYR A 147 0.51 -16.67 3.61
N SER A 148 -0.81 -16.77 3.46
CA SER A 148 -1.52 -18.06 3.45
C SER A 148 -2.74 -18.00 2.52
N GLY A 149 -3.31 -19.15 2.16
CA GLY A 149 -4.46 -19.25 1.25
C GLY A 149 -4.12 -19.98 -0.06
N SER A 150 -5.15 -20.30 -0.84
CA SER A 150 -5.03 -21.13 -2.04
C SER A 150 -4.16 -20.53 -3.14
N SER A 151 -4.00 -19.20 -3.15
CA SER A 151 -3.16 -18.50 -4.12
C SER A 151 -1.91 -17.88 -3.50
N SER A 152 -1.64 -18.16 -2.23
CA SER A 152 -0.43 -17.69 -1.55
C SER A 152 0.80 -18.54 -1.91
N THR A 153 1.96 -17.88 -1.96
CA THR A 153 3.28 -18.51 -1.90
C THR A 153 4.00 -18.00 -0.65
N ASN A 154 5.21 -18.50 -0.36
CA ASN A 154 5.97 -18.07 0.82
C ASN A 154 6.20 -16.54 0.89
N ASN A 155 6.06 -15.83 -0.23
CA ASN A 155 6.44 -14.42 -0.32
C ASN A 155 5.33 -13.50 -0.89
N GLY A 156 4.09 -13.96 -1.05
CA GLY A 156 3.02 -13.13 -1.61
C GLY A 156 1.79 -13.89 -2.10
N CYS A 157 0.91 -13.18 -2.80
CA CYS A 157 -0.37 -13.63 -3.32
C CYS A 157 -0.36 -13.62 -4.86
N SER A 158 -0.53 -14.77 -5.50
CA SER A 158 -0.86 -14.81 -6.92
C SER A 158 -2.33 -14.44 -7.11
N LEU A 159 -2.59 -13.41 -7.92
CA LEU A 159 -3.95 -12.94 -8.21
C LEU A 159 -4.21 -13.05 -9.71
N SER A 160 -5.40 -13.54 -10.05
CA SER A 160 -5.90 -13.55 -11.42
C SER A 160 -6.72 -12.29 -11.67
N ALA A 161 -6.93 -11.93 -12.93
CA ALA A 161 -7.81 -10.84 -13.31
C ALA A 161 -9.23 -11.11 -12.78
N GLY A 162 -9.83 -10.10 -12.19
CA GLY A 162 -11.10 -10.22 -11.50
C GLY A 162 -11.25 -9.20 -10.39
N THR A 163 -12.37 -9.31 -9.67
CA THR A 163 -12.71 -8.40 -8.59
C THR A 163 -12.79 -9.13 -7.26
N TYR A 164 -12.13 -8.56 -6.27
CA TYR A 164 -11.98 -9.10 -4.92
C TYR A 164 -12.47 -8.10 -3.89
N TYR A 165 -12.90 -8.58 -2.73
CA TYR A 165 -13.08 -7.78 -1.53
C TYR A 165 -11.86 -7.88 -0.62
N ILE A 166 -11.59 -6.77 0.05
CA ILE A 166 -10.61 -6.67 1.13
C ILE A 166 -11.39 -6.70 2.44
N ASN A 167 -11.14 -7.73 3.25
CA ASN A 167 -11.60 -7.80 4.64
C ASN A 167 -10.40 -7.61 5.57
N ILE A 168 -10.62 -7.02 6.73
CA ILE A 168 -9.57 -6.76 7.70
C ILE A 168 -9.97 -7.35 9.05
N GLU A 169 -9.06 -8.07 9.70
CA GLU A 169 -9.17 -8.41 11.12
C GLU A 169 -8.04 -7.75 11.88
N VAL A 170 -8.38 -7.12 13.00
CA VAL A 170 -7.43 -6.50 13.92
C VAL A 170 -7.46 -7.25 15.25
N VAL A 171 -6.30 -7.77 15.67
CA VAL A 171 -6.08 -8.27 17.03
C VAL A 171 -5.28 -7.20 17.78
N PRO A 172 -5.87 -6.51 18.77
CA PRO A 172 -5.19 -5.44 19.50
C PRO A 172 -4.26 -5.98 20.61
N ASN A 173 -3.26 -5.18 20.99
CA ASN A 173 -2.53 -5.36 22.24
C ASN A 173 -3.39 -4.81 23.39
N THR A 174 -3.98 -5.70 24.19
CA THR A 174 -4.80 -5.31 25.34
C THR A 174 -4.01 -5.28 26.66
N PRO A 175 -4.27 -4.33 27.57
CA PRO A 175 -5.29 -3.29 27.46
C PRO A 175 -4.81 -2.05 26.67
N LEU A 176 -5.65 -1.57 25.76
CA LEU A 176 -5.57 -0.24 25.17
C LEU A 176 -6.00 0.83 26.19
N PRO A 177 -5.46 2.07 26.11
CA PRO A 177 -5.88 3.19 26.94
C PRO A 177 -7.39 3.44 26.86
N ALA A 178 -7.98 3.86 27.97
CA ALA A 178 -9.40 4.18 28.03
C ALA A 178 -9.73 5.35 27.07
N SER A 179 -10.81 5.19 26.30
CA SER A 179 -11.37 6.22 25.41
C SER A 179 -12.84 6.43 25.73
N SER A 180 -13.27 7.70 25.76
CA SER A 180 -14.69 8.08 25.89
C SER A 180 -15.37 8.32 24.54
N VAL A 181 -14.63 8.18 23.43
CA VAL A 181 -15.10 8.45 22.09
C VAL A 181 -15.74 7.19 21.48
N LEU A 182 -16.92 7.35 20.86
CA LEU A 182 -17.71 6.24 20.32
C LEU A 182 -17.60 6.06 18.78
N SER A 183 -16.84 6.93 18.09
CA SER A 183 -16.66 6.85 16.63
C SER A 183 -15.34 7.48 16.16
N ILE A 184 -14.89 7.09 14.96
CA ILE A 184 -13.67 7.63 14.34
C ILE A 184 -13.73 9.16 14.19
N GLY A 185 -14.90 9.73 13.86
CA GLY A 185 -15.05 11.17 13.60
C GLY A 185 -14.76 12.09 14.80
N GLY A 186 -14.75 11.55 16.02
CA GLY A 186 -14.37 12.28 17.24
C GLY A 186 -13.07 11.79 17.88
N ALA A 187 -12.38 10.83 17.25
CA ALA A 187 -11.21 10.17 17.81
C ALA A 187 -9.92 10.81 17.29
N SER A 188 -8.90 10.87 18.15
CA SER A 188 -7.53 11.17 17.71
C SER A 188 -6.89 9.90 17.14
N LEU A 189 -6.00 10.07 16.16
CA LEU A 189 -5.18 8.98 15.65
C LEU A 189 -4.37 8.35 16.79
N TYR A 190 -4.53 7.04 16.98
CA TYR A 190 -3.83 6.30 18.04
C TYR A 190 -2.52 5.67 17.54
N GLU A 191 -2.57 5.07 16.35
CA GLU A 191 -1.47 4.39 15.68
C GLU A 191 -1.73 4.48 14.17
N SER A 192 -0.67 4.55 13.36
CA SER A 192 -0.74 4.34 11.91
C SER A 192 0.22 3.26 11.47
N ILE A 193 -0.28 2.25 10.75
CA ILE A 193 0.54 1.25 10.05
C ILE A 193 0.55 1.60 8.56
N THR A 194 1.73 1.77 7.97
CA THR A 194 1.87 1.96 6.51
C THR A 194 2.41 0.68 5.91
N VAL A 195 1.62 0.07 5.02
CA VAL A 195 1.99 -1.13 4.27
C VAL A 195 2.19 -0.74 2.82
N ASN A 196 3.42 -0.87 2.32
CA ASN A 196 3.70 -0.67 0.91
C ASN A 196 3.48 -1.99 0.19
N PHE A 197 2.61 -2.02 -0.81
CA PHE A 197 2.40 -3.18 -1.66
C PHE A 197 3.19 -3.06 -2.96
N GLY A 198 3.82 -4.15 -3.38
CA GLY A 198 4.33 -4.32 -4.74
C GLY A 198 3.42 -5.26 -5.52
N TYR A 199 3.34 -5.04 -6.84
CA TYR A 199 2.60 -5.92 -7.75
C TYR A 199 3.43 -6.27 -8.97
N ASN A 200 3.79 -7.54 -9.11
CA ASN A 200 4.58 -8.02 -10.23
C ASN A 200 3.67 -8.71 -11.25
N VAL A 201 3.55 -8.13 -12.44
CA VAL A 201 2.71 -8.63 -13.54
C VAL A 201 3.42 -9.66 -14.44
N VAL A 202 4.72 -9.88 -14.23
CA VAL A 202 5.54 -10.72 -15.10
C VAL A 202 5.87 -12.06 -14.45
N SER A 203 6.21 -12.05 -13.15
CA SER A 203 6.58 -13.27 -12.43
C SER A 203 5.87 -13.42 -11.09
N ASN A 204 5.75 -14.68 -10.64
CA ASN A 204 5.06 -15.05 -9.40
C ASN A 204 5.98 -14.91 -8.16
N MET A 205 6.85 -13.91 -8.14
CA MET A 205 7.75 -13.64 -7.03
C MET A 205 7.84 -12.14 -6.73
N PRO A 206 8.16 -11.76 -5.48
CA PRO A 206 8.48 -10.37 -5.16
C PRO A 206 9.64 -9.86 -6.01
N VAL A 207 9.57 -8.60 -6.40
CA VAL A 207 10.67 -7.89 -7.06
C VAL A 207 10.94 -6.64 -6.25
N THR A 208 12.14 -6.53 -5.68
CA THR A 208 12.51 -5.34 -4.91
C THR A 208 12.41 -4.10 -5.78
N VAL A 209 11.59 -3.14 -5.37
CA VAL A 209 11.52 -1.82 -6.01
C VAL A 209 12.67 -0.97 -5.45
N PRO A 210 13.55 -0.40 -6.30
CA PRO A 210 14.57 0.54 -5.83
C PRO A 210 13.94 1.75 -5.13
N SER A 211 14.49 2.12 -3.97
CA SER A 211 14.09 3.28 -3.16
C SER A 211 14.85 4.54 -3.57
#